data_AF-A0A1F6FNK3-F1
#
_entry.id   AF-A0A1F6FNK3-F1
#
_cell.length_a   1.000
_cell.length_b   1.000
_cell.length_c   1.000
_cell.angle_alpha   90.00
_cell.angle_beta   90.00
_cell.angle_gamma   90.00
#
_symmetry.space_group_name_H-M   'P 1'
#
loop_
_entity.id
_entity.type
_entity.pdbx_description
1 polymer ?
#
loop_
_entity_poly.entity_id
_entity_poly.type
_entity_poly.pdbx_seq_one_letter_code
_entity_poly.pdbx_strand_id
1 'polypeptide(L)'
;MSEITTFLAQIIGPVTLALGVGIYVSPRYYTKMYKNLENETTAILVAAIAAISAGMVMVLVHNTWNTFPEMVISALGWIVLLKGVSLAVAPHLVENAAEKLANSGAMRFSAVLVVVLGGYLSYVGFIA
;
A
#
# COMPACT_ATOMS: atom_id res chain seq x y z
N MET A 1 8.19 -4.52 -21.15
CA MET A 1 8.16 -4.17 -19.72
C MET A 1 9.55 -4.43 -19.15
N SER A 2 10.05 -3.60 -18.24
CA SER A 2 11.39 -3.80 -17.67
C SER A 2 11.42 -4.97 -16.68
N GLU A 3 12.58 -5.63 -16.53
CA GLU A 3 12.76 -6.71 -15.54
C GLU A 3 12.43 -6.25 -14.12
N ILE A 4 12.76 -5.01 -13.77
CA ILE A 4 12.47 -4.40 -12.48
C ILE A 4 10.96 -4.23 -12.28
N THR A 5 10.22 -3.83 -13.33
CA THR A 5 8.76 -3.71 -13.28
C THR A 5 8.13 -5.08 -12.98
N THR A 6 8.56 -6.13 -13.67
CA THR A 6 8.08 -7.51 -13.43
C THR A 6 8.41 -7.97 -12.02
N PHE A 7 9.65 -7.78 -11.57
CA PHE A 7 10.09 -8.16 -10.22
C PHE A 7 9.27 -7.47 -9.12
N LEU A 8 9.06 -6.15 -9.25
CA LEU A 8 8.23 -5.39 -8.30
C LEU A 8 6.76 -5.86 -8.35
N ALA A 9 6.21 -6.16 -9.52
CA ALA A 9 4.86 -6.69 -9.66
C ALA A 9 4.69 -8.07 -8.97
N GLN A 10 5.69 -8.95 -9.08
CA GLN A 10 5.72 -10.28 -8.45
C GLN A 10 5.72 -10.21 -6.92
N ILE A 11 6.25 -9.13 -6.33
CA ILE A 11 6.24 -8.92 -4.87
C ILE A 11 4.97 -8.18 -4.45
N ILE A 12 4.70 -7.03 -5.06
CA ILE A 12 3.63 -6.12 -4.66
C ILE A 12 2.27 -6.75 -4.93
N GLY A 13 2.09 -7.43 -6.06
CA GLY A 13 0.81 -8.02 -6.46
C GLY A 13 0.25 -9.00 -5.44
N PRO A 14 0.94 -10.12 -5.15
CA PRO A 14 0.44 -11.13 -4.22
C PRO A 14 0.25 -10.59 -2.80
N VAL A 15 1.16 -9.75 -2.31
CA VAL A 15 1.06 -9.14 -0.97
C VAL A 15 -0.19 -8.26 -0.89
N THR A 16 -0.37 -7.38 -1.87
CA THR A 16 -1.52 -6.46 -1.92
C THR A 16 -2.83 -7.23 -2.07
N LEU A 17 -2.83 -8.29 -2.89
CA LEU A 17 -3.99 -9.15 -3.09
C LEU A 17 -4.39 -9.86 -1.79
N ALA A 18 -3.43 -10.48 -1.10
CA ALA A 18 -3.67 -11.18 0.16
C ALA A 18 -4.22 -10.24 1.25
N LEU A 19 -3.62 -9.04 1.40
CA LEU A 19 -4.10 -8.03 2.34
C LEU A 19 -5.50 -7.52 1.98
N GLY A 20 -5.75 -7.23 0.70
CA GLY A 20 -7.07 -6.78 0.22
C GLY A 20 -8.16 -7.82 0.51
N VAL A 21 -7.90 -9.10 0.23
CA VAL A 21 -8.82 -10.19 0.54
C VAL A 21 -9.06 -10.30 2.04
N GLY A 22 -8.00 -10.22 2.85
CA GLY A 22 -8.11 -10.22 4.31
C GLY A 22 -9.00 -9.09 4.84
N ILE A 23 -8.78 -7.86 4.36
CA ILE A 23 -9.58 -6.69 4.75
C ILE A 23 -11.04 -6.87 4.32
N TYR A 24 -11.29 -7.40 3.12
CA TYR A 24 -12.64 -7.61 2.61
C TYR A 24 -13.41 -8.67 3.40
N VAL A 25 -12.76 -9.80 3.71
CA VAL A 25 -13.37 -10.94 4.42
C VAL A 25 -13.55 -10.64 5.91
N SER A 26 -12.56 -9.99 6.53
CA SER A 26 -12.51 -9.77 7.99
C SER A 26 -12.29 -8.29 8.36
N PRO A 27 -13.16 -7.36 7.92
CA PRO A 27 -12.94 -5.92 8.10
C PRO A 27 -12.81 -5.52 9.56
N ARG A 28 -13.62 -6.11 10.47
CA ARG A 28 -13.57 -5.82 11.91
C ARG A 28 -12.22 -6.20 12.54
N TYR A 29 -11.63 -7.31 12.10
CA TYR A 29 -10.31 -7.74 12.58
C TYR A 29 -9.23 -6.75 12.15
N TYR A 30 -9.20 -6.38 10.87
CA TYR A 30 -8.22 -5.42 10.35
C TYR A 30 -8.39 -4.02 10.94
N THR A 31 -9.63 -3.55 11.14
CA THR A 31 -9.88 -2.28 11.86
C THR A 31 -9.35 -2.32 13.29
N LYS A 32 -9.55 -3.43 14.03
CA LYS A 32 -9.03 -3.57 15.40
C LYS A 32 -7.50 -3.64 15.40
N MET A 33 -6.91 -4.42 14.50
CA MET A 33 -5.46 -4.54 14.35
C MET A 33 -4.83 -3.17 14.07
N TYR A 34 -5.41 -2.40 13.15
CA TYR A 34 -4.94 -1.07 12.81
C TYR A 34 -5.02 -0.10 13.99
N LYS A 35 -6.16 -0.06 14.71
CA LYS A 35 -6.29 0.76 15.95
C LYS A 35 -5.28 0.38 17.03
N ASN A 36 -4.93 -0.91 17.16
CA ASN A 36 -3.91 -1.33 18.11
C ASN A 36 -2.52 -0.82 17.71
N LEU A 37 -2.19 -0.81 16.41
CA LEU A 37 -0.93 -0.27 15.91
C LEU A 37 -0.84 1.25 16.08
N GLU A 38 -1.94 1.98 15.86
CA GLU A 38 -1.99 3.43 16.04
C GLU A 38 -1.77 3.85 17.50
N ASN A 39 -2.18 3.03 18.47
CA ASN A 39 -1.95 3.32 19.88
C ASN A 39 -0.51 3.01 20.34
N GLU A 40 0.32 2.39 19.50
CA GLU A 40 1.69 1.98 19.82
C GLU A 40 2.71 2.88 19.10
N THR A 41 3.25 3.88 19.81
CA THR A 41 4.16 4.88 19.23
C THR A 41 5.38 4.26 18.54
N THR A 42 5.95 3.18 19.11
CA THR A 42 7.07 2.46 18.50
C THR A 42 6.67 1.79 17.19
N ALA A 43 5.45 1.24 17.11
CA ALA A 43 4.94 0.62 15.89
C ALA A 43 4.73 1.67 14.78
N ILE A 44 4.20 2.85 15.12
CA ILE A 44 4.10 3.98 14.19
C ILE A 44 5.47 4.39 13.66
N LEU A 45 6.45 4.57 14.54
CA LEU A 45 7.81 4.97 14.14
C LEU A 45 8.46 3.94 13.20
N VAL A 46 8.36 2.66 13.53
CA VAL A 46 8.88 1.57 12.69
C VAL A 46 8.17 1.53 11.35
N ALA A 47 6.85 1.67 11.33
CA ALA A 47 6.07 1.71 10.10
C ALA A 47 6.43 2.91 9.21
N ALA A 48 6.69 4.09 9.80
CA ALA A 48 7.11 5.28 9.08
C ALA A 48 8.50 5.08 8.46
N ILE A 49 9.48 4.60 9.23
CA ILE A 49 10.84 4.32 8.73
C ILE A 49 10.79 3.27 7.61
N ALA A 50 10.03 2.19 7.79
CA ALA A 50 9.89 1.13 6.79
C ALA A 50 9.24 1.65 5.50
N ALA A 51 8.15 2.42 5.61
CA ALA A 51 7.46 2.98 4.46
C ALA A 51 8.32 4.01 3.70
N ILE A 52 9.03 4.90 4.40
CA ILE A 52 9.95 5.85 3.77
C ILE A 52 11.06 5.09 3.05
N SER A 53 11.69 4.12 3.71
CA SER A 53 12.79 3.35 3.13
C SER A 53 12.34 2.56 1.89
N ALA A 54 11.24 1.82 2.00
CA ALA A 54 10.69 1.04 0.89
C ALA A 54 10.25 1.95 -0.27
N GLY A 55 9.53 3.03 0.02
CA GLY A 55 9.08 3.99 -0.99
C GLY A 55 10.24 4.69 -1.70
N MET A 56 11.28 5.09 -0.95
CA MET A 56 12.48 5.69 -1.54
C MET A 56 13.24 4.71 -2.42
N VAL A 57 13.42 3.45 -1.98
CA VAL A 57 14.03 2.40 -2.80
C VAL A 57 13.23 2.19 -4.08
N MET A 58 11.90 2.11 -3.99
CA MET A 58 11.04 1.97 -5.18
C MET A 58 11.22 3.14 -6.14
N VAL A 59 11.21 4.39 -5.66
CA VAL A 59 11.39 5.59 -6.51
C VAL A 59 12.79 5.61 -7.14
N LEU A 60 13.83 5.24 -6.40
CA LEU A 60 15.20 5.24 -6.93
C LEU A 60 15.42 4.14 -7.98
N VAL A 61 14.86 2.95 -7.76
CA VAL A 61 15.06 1.78 -8.63
C VAL A 61 14.05 1.75 -9.77
N HIS A 62 12.88 2.34 -9.59
CA HIS A 62 11.77 2.29 -10.54
C HIS A 62 10.94 3.59 -10.54
N ASN A 63 11.36 4.56 -11.37
CA ASN A 63 10.62 5.79 -11.65
C ASN A 63 10.43 6.00 -13.17
N THR A 64 9.85 5.00 -13.82
CA THR A 64 9.52 5.03 -15.24
C THR A 64 8.01 5.15 -15.43
N TRP A 65 7.60 5.83 -16.51
CA TRP A 65 6.20 6.19 -16.75
C TRP A 65 5.78 5.87 -18.19
N ASN A 66 6.44 4.92 -18.86
CA ASN A 66 6.24 4.70 -20.29
C ASN A 66 5.05 3.78 -20.59
N THR A 67 4.81 2.79 -19.72
CA THR A 67 3.72 1.81 -19.88
C THR A 67 2.80 1.83 -18.67
N PHE A 68 1.56 1.33 -18.83
CA PHE A 68 0.59 1.32 -17.73
C PHE A 68 1.08 0.56 -16.48
N PRO A 69 1.69 -0.65 -16.57
CA PRO A 69 2.30 -1.30 -15.40
C PRO A 69 3.40 -0.47 -14.75
N GLU A 70 4.27 0.16 -15.54
CA GLU A 70 5.35 1.02 -15.03
C GLU A 70 4.77 2.20 -14.25
N MET A 71 3.76 2.87 -14.81
CA MET A 71 3.09 4.00 -14.14
C MET A 71 2.45 3.58 -12.82
N VAL A 72 1.79 2.41 -12.77
CA VAL A 72 1.17 1.90 -11.53
C VAL A 72 2.23 1.65 -10.46
N ILE A 73 3.34 0.98 -10.78
CA ILE A 73 4.41 0.68 -9.82
C ILE A 73 5.11 1.96 -9.35
N SER A 74 5.43 2.87 -10.27
CA SER A 74 6.04 4.16 -9.93
C SER A 74 5.11 5.00 -9.04
N ALA A 75 3.81 5.04 -9.32
CA ALA A 75 2.83 5.70 -8.48
C ALA A 75 2.75 5.08 -7.09
N LEU A 76 2.80 3.74 -6.97
CA LEU A 76 2.82 3.06 -5.68
C LEU A 76 4.07 3.41 -4.87
N GLY A 77 5.25 3.50 -5.51
CA GLY A 77 6.48 3.94 -4.85
C GLY A 77 6.33 5.32 -4.21
N TRP A 78 5.78 6.28 -4.97
CA TRP A 78 5.50 7.63 -4.46
C TRP A 78 4.41 7.64 -3.37
N ILE A 79 3.32 6.88 -3.52
CA ILE A 79 2.28 6.79 -2.49
C ILE A 79 2.84 6.25 -1.18
N VAL A 80 3.64 5.18 -1.23
CA VAL A 80 4.27 4.57 -0.05
C VAL A 80 5.24 5.54 0.62
N LEU A 81 6.06 6.24 -0.17
CA LEU A 81 6.99 7.25 0.33
C LEU A 81 6.25 8.40 1.02
N LEU A 82 5.27 9.01 0.34
CA LEU A 82 4.50 10.14 0.87
C LEU A 82 3.70 9.73 2.11
N LYS A 83 3.11 8.53 2.14
CA LYS A 83 2.45 7.98 3.33
C LYS A 83 3.44 7.83 4.49
N GLY A 84 4.63 7.29 4.25
CA GLY A 84 5.67 7.13 5.26
C GLY A 84 6.13 8.46 5.84
N VAL A 85 6.38 9.46 4.99
CA VAL A 85 6.73 10.83 5.40
C VAL A 85 5.59 11.46 6.21
N SER A 86 4.35 11.30 5.75
CA SER A 86 3.17 11.82 6.46
C SER A 86 3.04 11.18 7.84
N LEU A 87 3.29 9.88 7.96
CA LEU A 87 3.27 9.16 9.24
C LEU A 87 4.39 9.63 10.19
N ALA A 88 5.56 9.97 9.66
CA ALA A 88 6.69 10.48 10.47
C ALA A 88 6.51 11.94 10.92
N VAL A 89 5.99 12.81 10.05
CA VAL A 89 5.95 14.26 10.27
C VAL A 89 4.62 14.73 10.84
N ALA A 90 3.51 14.11 10.41
CA ALA A 90 2.16 14.51 10.74
C ALA A 90 1.22 13.28 10.88
N PRO A 91 1.46 12.39 11.87
CA PRO A 91 0.73 11.13 12.03
C PRO A 91 -0.79 11.33 12.14
N HIS A 92 -1.22 12.43 12.76
CA HIS A 92 -2.62 12.85 12.87
C HIS A 92 -3.32 13.01 11.52
N LEU A 93 -2.61 13.34 10.43
CA LEU A 93 -3.21 13.38 9.09
C LEU A 93 -3.57 11.97 8.59
N VAL A 94 -2.72 10.99 8.89
CA VAL A 94 -2.91 9.59 8.49
C VAL A 94 -4.03 8.96 9.32
N GLU A 95 -4.03 9.18 10.64
CA GLU A 95 -5.07 8.72 11.57
C GLU A 95 -6.45 9.25 11.16
N ASN A 96 -6.57 10.57 10.96
CA ASN A 96 -7.84 11.19 10.53
C ASN A 96 -8.35 10.64 9.19
N ALA A 97 -7.44 10.36 8.24
CA ALA A 97 -7.82 9.77 6.96
C ALA A 97 -8.32 8.33 7.13
N ALA A 98 -7.67 7.55 7.99
CA ALA A 98 -8.06 6.18 8.30
C ALA A 98 -9.40 6.10 9.03
N GLU A 99 -9.64 6.99 10.01
CA GLU A 99 -10.93 7.08 10.72
C GLU A 99 -12.08 7.44 9.78
N LYS A 100 -11.87 8.43 8.90
CA LYS A 100 -12.85 8.79 7.86
C LYS A 100 -13.17 7.61 6.95
N LEU A 101 -12.17 6.84 6.53
CA LEU A 101 -12.36 5.67 5.69
C LEU A 101 -13.15 4.56 6.42
N ALA A 102 -12.82 4.32 7.69
CA ALA A 102 -13.50 3.33 8.52
C ALA A 102 -14.98 3.67 8.74
N ASN A 103 -15.31 4.96 8.88
CA ASN A 103 -16.66 5.42 9.20
C ASN A 103 -17.55 5.69 7.98
N SER A 104 -16.99 5.83 6.77
CA SER A 104 -17.73 6.26 5.58
C SER A 104 -18.34 5.13 4.74
N GLY A 105 -18.31 3.87 5.20
CA GLY A 105 -18.71 2.70 4.39
C GLY A 105 -17.76 2.39 3.21
N ALA A 106 -16.84 3.32 2.90
CA ALA A 106 -15.84 3.21 1.85
C ALA A 106 -14.73 2.18 2.15
N MET A 107 -14.69 1.61 3.36
CA MET A 107 -13.76 0.53 3.71
C MET A 107 -13.94 -0.71 2.83
N ARG A 108 -15.18 -1.10 2.50
CA ARG A 108 -15.42 -2.22 1.57
C ARG A 108 -14.99 -1.89 0.15
N PHE A 109 -15.28 -0.67 -0.29
CA PHE A 109 -14.90 -0.20 -1.63
C PHE A 109 -13.38 -0.15 -1.80
N SER A 110 -12.65 0.41 -0.81
CA SER A 110 -11.19 0.42 -0.81
C SER A 110 -10.60 -0.99 -0.78
N ALA A 111 -11.18 -1.92 -0.02
CA ALA A 111 -10.77 -3.32 -0.03
C ALA A 111 -10.91 -3.95 -1.44
N VAL A 112 -12.02 -3.70 -2.13
CA VAL A 112 -12.22 -4.18 -3.52
C VAL A 112 -11.18 -3.58 -4.46
N LEU A 113 -10.90 -2.27 -4.36
CA LEU A 113 -9.86 -1.63 -5.17
C LEU A 113 -8.48 -2.26 -4.93
N VAL A 114 -8.13 -2.54 -3.67
CA VAL A 114 -6.87 -3.19 -3.30
C VAL A 114 -6.80 -4.61 -3.86
N VAL A 115 -7.90 -5.38 -3.81
CA VAL A 115 -7.97 -6.73 -4.41
C VAL A 115 -7.79 -6.66 -5.93
N VAL A 116 -8.47 -5.74 -6.61
CA VAL A 116 -8.36 -5.59 -8.07
C VAL A 116 -6.93 -5.18 -8.46
N LEU A 117 -6.34 -4.24 -7.75
CA LEU A 117 -4.95 -3.81 -7.98
C LEU A 117 -3.96 -4.95 -7.74
N GLY A 118 -4.11 -5.68 -6.65
CA GLY A 118 -3.26 -6.83 -6.33
C GLY A 118 -3.39 -7.96 -7.35
N GLY A 119 -4.62 -8.25 -7.80
CA GLY A 119 -4.89 -9.24 -8.85
C GLY A 119 -4.28 -8.82 -10.18
N TYR A 120 -4.43 -7.56 -10.57
CA TYR A 120 -3.81 -6.99 -11.77
C TYR A 120 -2.29 -7.09 -11.74
N LEU A 121 -1.64 -6.64 -10.65
CA LEU A 121 -0.19 -6.72 -10.52
C LEU A 121 0.33 -8.17 -10.45
N SER A 122 -0.43 -9.08 -9.84
CA SER A 122 -0.07 -10.51 -9.84
C SER A 122 -0.12 -11.08 -11.26
N TYR A 123 -1.16 -10.75 -12.03
CA TYR A 123 -1.24 -11.14 -13.44
C TYR A 123 -0.05 -10.59 -14.25
N VAL A 124 0.25 -9.30 -14.07
CA VAL A 124 1.41 -8.64 -14.72
C VAL A 124 2.73 -9.30 -14.32
N GLY A 125 2.90 -9.67 -13.05
CA GLY A 125 4.16 -10.22 -12.54
C GLY A 125 4.44 -11.66 -12.96
N PHE A 126 3.39 -12.48 -13.13
CA PHE A 126 3.57 -13.94 -13.35
C PHE A 126 3.16 -14.43 -14.74
N ILE A 127 2.32 -13.68 -15.46
CA ILE A 127 1.68 -14.18 -16.69
C ILE A 127 1.91 -13.28 -17.91
N ALA A 128 1.89 -11.95 -17.73
CA ALA A 128 1.90 -10.97 -18.84
C ALA A 128 3.27 -10.75 -19.49
#